data_AF-A0A1Q4A5J9-F1
#
_entry.id   AF-A0A1Q4A5J9-F1
#
_cell.length_a   1.000
_cell.length_b   1.000
_cell.length_c   1.000
_cell.angle_alpha   90.00
_cell.angle_beta   90.00
_cell.angle_gamma   90.00
#
_symmetry.space_group_name_H-M   'P 1'
#
loop_
_entity.id
_entity.type
_entity.pdbx_description
1 polymer ?
#
loop_
_entity_poly.entity_id
_entity_poly.type
_entity_poly.pdbx_seq_one_letter_code
_entity_poly.pdbx_strand_id
1 'polypeptide(L)'
;MSANGQLRDDELAYIDEHTRLAVAPARAWAAAKAAAARDEVELRATPSTICPGIAGYRDLDMQDWLIAHPTGPAPIASRGASTHGYGTVVDVDRGLTWMRKHPEYGFVFDTIRGEPWHVLIRPPAWASTGTTPITTPEEEEEMPFILMSTGRGKWLINATNAHHLTPEEDRQIIDLAASGIGPYPVKDCGTNDRAFDLIKTAHTQPS
;
A
#
# COMPACT_ATOMS: atom_id res chain seq x y z
N MET A 1 -23.25 -8.05 -3.69
CA MET A 1 -22.02 -7.75 -2.93
C MET A 1 -20.94 -8.69 -3.44
N SER A 2 -19.79 -8.13 -3.82
CA SER A 2 -18.61 -8.91 -4.22
C SER A 2 -18.11 -9.76 -3.05
N ALA A 3 -17.58 -10.95 -3.32
CA ALA A 3 -17.05 -11.81 -2.28
C ALA A 3 -15.67 -11.31 -1.79
N ASN A 4 -15.23 -11.81 -0.64
CA ASN A 4 -13.93 -11.48 -0.07
C ASN A 4 -12.79 -11.79 -1.06
N GLY A 5 -11.96 -10.78 -1.35
CA GLY A 5 -10.85 -10.88 -2.30
C GLY A 5 -11.25 -10.78 -3.77
N GLN A 6 -12.49 -10.38 -4.07
CA GLN A 6 -13.05 -10.33 -5.42
C GLN A 6 -13.75 -8.99 -5.76
N LEU A 7 -13.30 -7.89 -5.15
CA LEU A 7 -13.75 -6.54 -5.56
C LEU A 7 -13.27 -6.27 -6.99
N ARG A 8 -14.14 -5.66 -7.79
CA ARG A 8 -13.80 -5.18 -9.13
C ARG A 8 -12.96 -3.90 -9.02
N ASP A 9 -12.18 -3.60 -10.05
CA ASP A 9 -11.33 -2.40 -10.03
C ASP A 9 -12.14 -1.10 -9.92
N ASP A 10 -13.37 -1.05 -10.45
CA ASP A 10 -14.29 0.10 -10.30
C ASP A 10 -14.90 0.22 -8.89
N GLU A 11 -14.72 -0.80 -8.04
CA GLU A 11 -15.12 -0.79 -6.63
C GLU A 11 -13.95 -0.37 -5.71
N LEU A 12 -12.76 -0.18 -6.27
CA LEU A 12 -11.52 0.12 -5.55
C LEU A 12 -11.03 1.54 -5.87
N ALA A 13 -10.30 2.12 -4.93
CA ALA A 13 -9.59 3.37 -5.12
C ALA A 13 -8.26 3.36 -4.36
N TYR A 14 -7.25 3.98 -4.95
CA TYR A 14 -5.94 4.14 -4.35
C TYR A 14 -5.97 5.16 -3.21
N ILE A 15 -5.31 4.85 -2.10
CA ILE A 15 -5.11 5.76 -0.95
C ILE A 15 -3.66 6.25 -0.81
N ASP A 16 -2.77 5.60 -1.55
CA ASP A 16 -1.37 5.89 -1.81
C ASP A 16 -0.95 5.14 -3.09
N GLU A 17 0.33 5.17 -3.44
CA GLU A 17 0.93 4.57 -4.64
C GLU A 17 0.60 3.06 -4.84
N HIS A 18 0.40 2.29 -3.76
CA HIS A 18 0.24 0.83 -3.83
C HIS A 18 -1.01 0.29 -3.15
N THR A 19 -1.62 1.09 -2.29
CA THR A 19 -2.69 0.65 -1.42
C THR A 19 -4.03 1.04 -1.98
N ARG A 20 -4.89 0.05 -2.16
CA ARG A 20 -6.29 0.25 -2.55
C ARG A 20 -7.22 -0.05 -1.39
N LEU A 21 -8.34 0.63 -1.32
CA LEU A 21 -9.48 0.27 -0.48
C LEU A 21 -10.75 0.28 -1.33
N ALA A 22 -11.84 -0.26 -0.80
CA ALA A 22 -13.15 0.00 -1.38
C ALA A 22 -13.42 1.52 -1.37
N VAL A 23 -14.16 2.03 -2.36
CA VAL A 23 -14.34 3.48 -2.59
C VAL A 23 -14.76 4.26 -1.32
N ALA A 24 -15.73 3.74 -0.56
CA ALA A 24 -16.21 4.44 0.63
C ALA A 24 -15.17 4.47 1.77
N PRO A 25 -14.52 3.35 2.16
CA PRO A 25 -13.36 3.38 3.05
C PRO A 25 -12.21 4.29 2.56
N ALA A 26 -11.91 4.31 1.26
CA ALA A 26 -10.86 5.16 0.69
C ALA A 26 -11.16 6.65 0.89
N ARG A 27 -12.42 7.08 0.73
CA ARG A 27 -12.84 8.46 1.02
C ARG A 27 -12.73 8.82 2.50
N ALA A 28 -13.11 7.89 3.38
CA ALA A 28 -12.97 8.05 4.82
C ALA A 28 -11.50 8.26 5.21
N TRP A 29 -10.61 7.44 4.65
CA TRP A 29 -9.16 7.56 4.81
C TRP A 29 -8.61 8.88 4.28
N ALA A 30 -9.00 9.31 3.08
CA ALA A 30 -8.53 10.57 2.49
C ALA A 30 -8.92 11.79 3.34
N ALA A 31 -10.16 11.84 3.83
CA ALA A 31 -10.59 12.92 4.72
C ALA A 31 -9.83 12.91 6.05
N ALA A 32 -9.57 11.72 6.59
CA ALA A 32 -8.77 11.56 7.80
C ALA A 32 -7.32 12.01 7.59
N LYS A 33 -6.67 11.64 6.48
CA LYS A 33 -5.32 12.13 6.13
C LYS A 33 -5.29 13.65 6.07
N ALA A 34 -6.25 14.27 5.39
CA ALA A 34 -6.34 15.73 5.29
C ALA A 34 -6.57 16.39 6.65
N ALA A 35 -7.31 15.76 7.56
CA ALA A 35 -7.54 16.27 8.91
C ALA A 35 -6.32 16.11 9.82
N ALA A 36 -5.71 14.93 9.82
CA ALA A 36 -4.49 14.66 10.57
C ALA A 36 -3.36 15.59 10.14
N ALA A 37 -3.22 15.88 8.84
CA ALA A 37 -2.23 16.82 8.33
C ALA A 37 -2.41 18.24 8.89
N ARG A 38 -3.67 18.70 9.12
CA ARG A 38 -3.94 19.99 9.78
C ARG A 38 -3.53 20.01 11.25
N ASP A 39 -3.47 18.83 11.87
CA ASP A 39 -3.00 18.63 13.24
C ASP A 39 -1.51 18.24 13.29
N GLU A 40 -0.77 18.38 12.18
CA GLU A 40 0.65 18.01 12.04
C GLU A 40 0.92 16.52 12.33
N VAL A 41 -0.07 15.65 12.06
CA VAL A 41 0.03 14.19 12.18
C VAL A 41 0.01 13.52 10.81
N GLU A 42 1.00 12.68 10.56
CA GLU A 42 1.05 11.80 9.39
C GLU A 42 0.26 10.51 9.66
N LEU A 43 -0.73 10.21 8.80
CA LEU A 43 -1.32 8.86 8.72
C LEU A 43 -0.66 8.12 7.57
N ARG A 44 -0.11 6.94 7.87
CA ARG A 44 0.60 6.13 6.88
C ARG A 44 0.05 4.72 6.84
N ALA A 45 -0.45 4.34 5.67
CA ALA A 45 -0.77 2.95 5.37
C ALA A 45 0.56 2.22 5.14
N THR A 46 0.83 1.24 5.98
CA THR A 46 2.10 0.51 5.97
C THR A 46 1.82 -0.97 5.95
N PRO A 47 2.37 -1.69 4.96
CA PRO A 47 2.12 -3.11 4.89
C PRO A 47 2.72 -3.88 6.05
N SER A 48 1.93 -4.78 6.63
CA SER A 48 2.36 -5.70 7.69
C SER A 48 3.30 -6.83 7.20
N THR A 49 3.38 -7.03 5.88
CA THR A 49 4.18 -8.07 5.21
C THR A 49 5.21 -7.38 4.30
N ILE A 50 6.44 -7.90 4.26
CA ILE A 50 7.50 -7.34 3.39
C ILE A 50 7.02 -7.46 1.93
N CYS A 51 7.36 -6.44 1.14
CA CYS A 51 6.84 -6.15 -0.20
C CYS A 51 6.55 -7.41 -1.07
N PRO A 52 5.39 -7.44 -1.75
CA PRO A 52 4.32 -6.43 -1.71
C PRO A 52 3.31 -6.77 -0.60
N GLY A 53 3.65 -6.53 0.67
CA GLY A 53 2.54 -6.25 1.54
C GLY A 53 1.79 -5.06 0.96
N ILE A 54 0.49 -5.23 0.74
CA ILE A 54 -0.44 -4.13 0.52
C ILE A 54 -1.08 -3.88 1.87
N ALA A 55 -1.00 -2.63 2.35
CA ALA A 55 -1.55 -2.24 3.62
C ALA A 55 -3.09 -2.37 3.63
N GLY A 56 -3.73 -2.26 2.47
CA GLY A 56 -5.18 -2.28 2.27
C GLY A 56 -5.68 -3.55 1.59
N TYR A 57 -6.47 -3.40 0.51
CA TYR A 57 -7.12 -4.47 -0.21
C TYR A 57 -6.15 -5.53 -0.74
N ARG A 58 -6.52 -6.81 -0.54
CA ARG A 58 -5.80 -7.99 -1.06
C ARG A 58 -6.76 -8.84 -1.86
N ASP A 59 -6.46 -9.05 -3.14
CA ASP A 59 -7.19 -10.03 -3.95
C ASP A 59 -6.83 -11.45 -3.53
N LEU A 60 -7.54 -12.43 -4.09
CA LEU A 60 -7.31 -13.84 -3.76
C LEU A 60 -5.90 -14.31 -4.15
N ASP A 61 -5.32 -13.80 -5.23
CA ASP A 61 -3.99 -14.21 -5.71
C ASP A 61 -2.88 -13.69 -4.79
N MET A 62 -3.00 -12.45 -4.32
CA MET A 62 -2.14 -11.88 -3.30
C MET A 62 -2.25 -12.67 -1.99
N GLN A 63 -3.46 -13.06 -1.60
CA GLN A 63 -3.67 -13.85 -0.39
C GLN A 63 -3.01 -15.23 -0.50
N ASP A 64 -3.11 -15.91 -1.65
CA ASP A 64 -2.41 -17.17 -1.89
C ASP A 64 -0.90 -17.02 -1.83
N TRP A 65 -0.37 -15.93 -2.40
CA TRP A 65 1.06 -15.65 -2.35
C TRP A 65 1.53 -15.47 -0.91
N LEU A 66 0.80 -14.73 -0.07
CA LEU A 66 1.12 -14.52 1.34
C LEU A 66 1.02 -15.81 2.17
N ILE A 67 0.07 -16.70 1.85
CA ILE A 67 -0.03 -18.02 2.49
C ILE A 67 1.20 -18.87 2.15
N ALA A 68 1.66 -18.82 0.90
CA ALA A 68 2.85 -19.54 0.46
C ALA A 68 4.17 -18.92 0.95
N HIS A 69 4.17 -17.62 1.25
CA HIS A 69 5.34 -16.84 1.66
C HIS A 69 5.05 -16.02 2.92
N PRO A 70 4.81 -16.68 4.07
CA PRO A 70 4.43 -15.98 5.29
C PRO A 70 5.56 -15.06 5.75
N THR A 71 5.27 -13.77 5.85
CA THR A 71 6.18 -12.74 6.37
C THR A 71 5.47 -11.88 7.42
N GLY A 72 6.22 -11.21 8.29
CA GLY A 72 5.66 -10.33 9.30
C GLY A 72 5.36 -11.00 10.65
N PRO A 73 4.85 -10.21 11.62
CA PRO A 73 4.70 -10.63 13.01
C PRO A 73 3.42 -11.42 13.31
N ALA A 74 2.48 -11.50 12.37
CA ALA A 74 1.16 -12.09 12.56
C ALA A 74 0.88 -13.26 11.59
N PRO A 75 0.06 -14.25 12.01
CA PRO A 75 -0.36 -15.33 11.12
C PRO A 75 -1.13 -14.81 9.91
N ILE A 76 -0.87 -15.39 8.73
CA ILE A 76 -1.62 -15.07 7.52
C ILE A 76 -2.95 -15.82 7.52
N ALA A 77 -4.06 -15.09 7.34
CA ALA A 77 -5.39 -15.68 7.22
C ALA A 77 -5.51 -16.61 6.00
N SER A 78 -6.43 -17.58 6.05
CA SER A 78 -6.72 -18.43 4.90
C SER A 78 -7.34 -17.65 3.72
N ARG A 79 -7.26 -18.23 2.52
CA ARG A 79 -7.85 -17.68 1.29
C ARG A 79 -9.33 -17.37 1.52
N GLY A 80 -9.75 -16.14 1.23
CA GLY A 80 -11.13 -15.67 1.42
C GLY A 80 -11.55 -15.39 2.88
N ALA A 81 -10.65 -15.54 3.86
CA ALA A 81 -10.92 -15.21 5.27
C ALA A 81 -10.24 -13.90 5.72
N SER A 82 -9.24 -13.41 4.98
CA SER A 82 -8.56 -12.14 5.27
C SER A 82 -9.53 -10.96 5.19
N THR A 83 -9.59 -10.15 6.24
CA THR A 83 -10.45 -8.94 6.27
C THR A 83 -10.00 -7.89 5.24
N HIS A 84 -8.74 -7.92 4.81
CA HIS A 84 -8.23 -7.07 3.74
C HIS A 84 -8.97 -7.26 2.41
N GLY A 85 -9.44 -8.47 2.10
CA GLY A 85 -10.12 -8.71 0.82
C GLY A 85 -11.54 -8.12 0.74
N TYR A 86 -12.05 -7.51 1.81
CA TYR A 86 -13.25 -6.64 1.74
C TYR A 86 -12.94 -5.20 1.36
N GLY A 87 -11.65 -4.81 1.30
CA GLY A 87 -11.24 -3.43 1.02
C GLY A 87 -11.64 -2.44 2.12
N THR A 88 -11.96 -2.92 3.32
CA THR A 88 -12.40 -2.10 4.47
C THR A 88 -11.34 -1.98 5.55
N VAL A 89 -10.16 -2.56 5.36
CA VAL A 89 -9.09 -2.61 6.37
C VAL A 89 -7.84 -1.97 5.80
N VAL A 90 -7.12 -1.24 6.65
CA VAL A 90 -5.77 -0.74 6.39
C VAL A 90 -4.85 -1.07 7.56
N ASP A 91 -3.66 -1.58 7.25
CA ASP A 91 -2.55 -1.71 8.19
C ASP A 91 -1.82 -0.36 8.32
N VAL A 92 -1.59 0.09 9.55
CA VAL A 92 -1.09 1.45 9.84
C VAL A 92 0.02 1.40 10.88
N ASP A 93 1.14 2.07 10.62
CA ASP A 93 2.25 2.20 11.57
C ASP A 93 2.45 3.62 12.12
N ARG A 94 1.82 4.63 11.50
CA ARG A 94 1.83 6.03 11.94
C ARG A 94 0.42 6.59 12.05
N GLY A 95 0.17 7.35 13.13
CA GLY A 95 -1.11 8.03 13.34
C GLY A 95 -2.16 7.27 14.15
N LEU A 96 -1.87 6.06 14.64
CA LEU A 96 -2.82 5.24 15.43
C LEU A 96 -3.42 5.99 16.63
N THR A 97 -2.62 6.76 17.37
CA THR A 97 -3.10 7.56 18.52
C THR A 97 -4.05 8.66 18.10
N TRP A 98 -3.80 9.31 16.96
CA TRP A 98 -4.70 10.32 16.40
C TRP A 98 -6.00 9.68 15.95
N MET A 99 -5.92 8.60 15.17
CA MET A 99 -7.10 7.87 14.68
C MET A 99 -8.02 7.38 15.82
N ARG A 100 -7.45 6.94 16.96
CA ARG A 100 -8.24 6.56 18.15
C ARG A 100 -9.01 7.73 18.78
N LYS A 101 -8.53 8.97 18.61
CA LYS A 101 -9.21 10.19 19.09
C LYS A 101 -10.24 10.74 18.10
N HIS A 102 -10.21 10.28 16.85
CA HIS A 102 -11.04 10.77 15.75
C HIS A 102 -11.94 9.67 15.16
N PRO A 103 -12.86 9.08 15.96
CA PRO A 103 -13.75 8.01 15.50
C PRO A 103 -14.77 8.45 14.44
N GLU A 104 -14.95 9.76 14.21
CA GLU A 104 -15.85 10.32 13.18
C GLU A 104 -15.49 9.92 11.75
N TYR A 105 -14.24 9.47 11.51
CA TYR A 105 -13.80 8.90 10.24
C TYR A 105 -14.03 7.38 10.12
N GLY A 106 -14.61 6.75 11.15
CA GLY A 106 -15.04 5.35 11.09
C GLY A 106 -13.98 4.32 11.48
N PHE A 107 -12.90 4.71 12.14
CA PHE A 107 -11.85 3.80 12.57
C PHE A 107 -12.32 2.89 13.71
N VAL A 108 -12.14 1.58 13.53
CA VAL A 108 -12.43 0.54 14.51
C VAL A 108 -11.15 -0.27 14.75
N PHE A 109 -10.73 -0.29 16.01
CA PHE A 109 -9.51 -0.93 16.47
C PHE A 109 -9.80 -2.27 17.14
N ASP A 110 -8.72 -3.01 17.42
CA ASP A 110 -8.73 -4.22 18.24
C ASP A 110 -9.66 -5.31 17.66
N THR A 111 -9.80 -5.30 16.33
CA THR A 111 -10.63 -6.23 15.54
C THR A 111 -9.99 -7.60 15.40
N ILE A 112 -8.65 -7.65 15.41
CA ILE A 112 -7.84 -8.87 15.48
C ILE A 112 -6.93 -8.78 16.70
N ARG A 113 -6.96 -9.83 17.54
CA ARG A 113 -6.19 -9.86 18.77
C ARG A 113 -4.68 -9.87 18.47
N GLY A 114 -3.96 -8.89 19.01
CA GLY A 114 -2.50 -8.80 18.86
C GLY A 114 -2.03 -8.01 17.63
N GLU A 115 -2.95 -7.45 16.84
CA GLU A 115 -2.64 -6.64 15.67
C GLU A 115 -3.14 -5.18 15.85
N PRO A 116 -2.48 -4.37 16.69
CA PRO A 116 -2.91 -2.99 16.95
C PRO A 116 -2.80 -2.06 15.72
N TRP A 117 -2.07 -2.47 14.68
CA TRP A 117 -1.94 -1.78 13.40
C TRP A 117 -3.11 -2.07 12.44
N HIS A 118 -3.90 -3.12 12.68
CA HIS A 118 -4.96 -3.58 11.79
C HIS A 118 -6.24 -2.79 12.02
N VAL A 119 -6.46 -1.74 11.23
CA VAL A 119 -7.58 -0.81 11.41
C VAL A 119 -8.69 -1.11 10.42
N LEU A 120 -9.86 -1.46 10.95
CA LEU A 120 -11.10 -1.54 10.16
C LEU A 120 -11.66 -0.12 9.98
N ILE A 121 -12.00 0.24 8.75
CA ILE A 121 -12.70 1.46 8.40
C ILE A 121 -14.16 1.10 8.14
N ARG A 122 -15.05 1.49 9.05
CA ARG A 122 -16.50 1.50 8.85
C ARG A 122 -16.89 2.87 8.32
N PRO A 123 -16.96 3.07 7.00
CA PRO A 123 -17.09 4.40 6.44
C PRO A 123 -18.36 5.08 6.96
N PRO A 124 -18.27 6.32 7.46
CA PRO A 124 -19.43 7.10 7.84
C PRO A 124 -20.34 7.35 6.62
N ALA A 125 -21.60 7.70 6.86
CA ALA A 125 -22.60 7.87 5.79
C ALA A 125 -22.15 8.85 4.69
N TRP A 126 -21.46 9.94 5.07
CA TRP A 126 -20.94 10.93 4.13
C TRP A 126 -19.89 10.35 3.16
N ALA A 127 -19.12 9.34 3.58
CA ALA A 127 -18.11 8.72 2.73
C ALA A 127 -18.75 7.82 1.65
N SER A 128 -19.95 7.30 1.93
CA SER A 128 -20.71 6.46 0.99
C SER A 128 -21.40 7.27 -0.11
N THR A 129 -21.71 8.54 0.13
CA THR A 129 -22.44 9.41 -0.80
C THR A 129 -21.59 10.51 -1.46
N GLY A 130 -20.38 10.75 -0.95
CA GLY A 130 -19.51 11.83 -1.44
C GLY A 130 -19.11 11.67 -2.90
N THR A 131 -18.82 12.79 -3.57
CA THR A 131 -18.10 12.82 -4.86
C THR A 131 -16.66 13.31 -4.69
N THR A 132 -16.20 13.47 -3.44
CA THR A 132 -14.87 13.98 -3.13
C THR A 132 -13.83 13.15 -3.88
N PRO A 133 -13.03 13.77 -4.77
CA PRO A 133 -11.95 13.09 -5.45
C PRO A 133 -11.01 12.48 -4.42
N ILE A 134 -10.64 11.22 -4.64
CA ILE A 134 -9.59 10.58 -3.86
C ILE A 134 -8.29 11.00 -4.52
N THR A 135 -7.64 12.02 -3.97
CA THR A 135 -6.34 12.48 -4.48
C THR A 135 -5.26 11.55 -3.91
N THR A 136 -4.60 10.79 -4.77
CA THR A 136 -3.26 10.29 -4.46
C THR A 136 -2.35 11.51 -4.29
N PRO A 137 -1.50 11.57 -3.24
CA PRO A 137 -0.56 12.68 -3.11
C PRO A 137 0.39 12.68 -4.33
N GLU A 138 0.35 13.74 -5.14
CA GLU A 138 1.19 13.93 -6.35
C GLU A 138 2.70 13.95 -6.04
N GLU A 139 3.09 14.22 -4.79
CA GLU A 139 4.47 14.63 -4.46
C GLU A 139 5.50 13.49 -4.35
N GLU A 140 5.09 12.21 -4.35
CA GLU A 140 6.03 11.07 -4.36
C GLU A 140 6.19 10.39 -5.73
N GLU A 141 5.36 10.73 -6.73
CA GLU A 141 5.26 10.01 -8.01
C GLU A 141 6.49 10.21 -8.94
N GLU A 142 7.38 11.16 -8.66
CA GLU A 142 8.50 11.50 -9.56
C GLU A 142 9.86 10.96 -9.12
N MET A 143 10.01 10.44 -7.90
CA MET A 143 11.32 9.96 -7.45
C MET A 143 11.65 8.59 -8.05
N PRO A 144 12.79 8.43 -8.74
CA PRO A 144 13.20 7.12 -9.20
C PRO A 144 13.44 6.18 -8.01
N PHE A 145 13.10 4.90 -8.18
CA PHE A 145 13.36 3.88 -7.17
C PHE A 145 13.87 2.59 -7.81
N ILE A 146 14.49 1.74 -7.00
CA ILE A 146 14.97 0.43 -7.42
C ILE A 146 13.94 -0.63 -7.05
N LEU A 147 13.42 -1.34 -8.03
CA LEU A 147 12.53 -2.48 -7.84
C LEU A 147 13.33 -3.76 -8.02
N MET A 148 13.33 -4.63 -7.01
CA MET A 148 14.05 -5.91 -7.05
C MET A 148 13.08 -7.08 -7.05
N SER A 149 13.38 -8.12 -7.82
CA SER A 149 12.78 -9.45 -7.68
C SER A 149 13.89 -10.51 -7.79
N THR A 150 13.76 -11.60 -7.04
CA THR A 150 14.63 -12.78 -7.13
C THR A 150 14.62 -13.39 -8.53
N GLY A 151 13.48 -13.35 -9.22
CA GLY A 151 13.34 -13.88 -10.59
C GLY A 151 13.71 -12.89 -11.69
N ARG A 152 13.65 -11.59 -11.40
CA ARG A 152 13.78 -10.52 -12.42
C ARG A 152 14.93 -9.54 -12.19
N GLY A 153 15.73 -9.74 -11.16
CA GLY A 153 16.85 -8.87 -10.83
C GLY A 153 16.39 -7.48 -10.40
N LYS A 154 17.29 -6.50 -10.51
CA LYS A 154 17.04 -5.11 -10.13
C LYS A 154 16.61 -4.30 -11.36
N TRP A 155 15.64 -3.42 -11.17
CA TRP A 155 15.15 -2.47 -12.16
C TRP A 155 15.15 -1.06 -11.60
N LEU A 156 15.50 -0.08 -12.43
CA LEU A 156 15.25 1.33 -12.13
C LEU A 156 13.85 1.68 -12.64
N ILE A 157 13.02 2.23 -11.77
CA ILE A 157 11.65 2.65 -12.06
C ILE A 157 11.54 4.15 -11.85
N ASN A 158 10.97 4.87 -12.82
CA ASN A 158 10.52 6.26 -12.71
C ASN A 158 9.24 6.46 -13.54
N ALA A 159 8.67 7.67 -13.48
CA ALA A 159 7.39 8.01 -14.13
C ALA A 159 7.32 7.74 -15.64
N THR A 160 8.45 7.58 -16.33
CA THR A 160 8.49 7.42 -17.80
C THR A 160 9.27 6.20 -18.26
N ASN A 161 9.94 5.48 -17.34
CA ASN A 161 10.88 4.44 -17.71
C ASN A 161 10.94 3.34 -16.64
N ALA A 162 11.01 2.10 -17.11
CA ALA A 162 11.37 0.95 -16.31
C ALA A 162 12.32 0.07 -17.10
N HIS A 163 13.56 -0.07 -16.64
CA HIS A 163 14.55 -0.94 -17.27
C HIS A 163 15.39 -1.69 -16.25
N HIS A 164 15.95 -2.83 -16.68
CA HIS A 164 16.94 -3.56 -15.89
C HIS A 164 18.15 -2.68 -15.62
N LEU A 165 18.61 -2.64 -14.37
CA LEU A 165 19.86 -1.96 -14.04
C LEU A 165 21.02 -2.61 -14.78
N THR A 166 21.76 -1.79 -15.51
CA THR A 166 23.06 -2.18 -16.04
C THR A 166 24.07 -2.34 -14.90
N PRO A 167 25.15 -3.13 -15.08
CA PRO A 167 26.20 -3.26 -14.07
C PRO A 167 26.88 -1.93 -13.70
N GLU A 168 26.83 -0.94 -14.60
CA GLU A 168 27.36 0.40 -14.37
C GLU A 168 26.42 1.23 -13.50
N GLU A 169 25.12 1.24 -13.80
CA GLU A 169 24.11 1.92 -12.97
C GLU A 169 24.03 1.31 -11.56
N ASP A 170 24.09 -0.03 -11.43
CA ASP A 170 24.10 -0.69 -10.12
C ASP A 170 25.33 -0.26 -9.28
N ARG A 171 26.49 -0.09 -9.92
CA ARG A 171 27.70 0.41 -9.26
C ARG A 171 27.57 1.87 -8.85
N GLN A 172 27.07 2.73 -9.74
CA GLN A 172 26.85 4.15 -9.44
C GLN A 172 25.91 4.33 -8.24
N ILE A 173 24.87 3.51 -8.13
CA ILE A 173 23.94 3.54 -7.00
C ILE A 173 24.61 3.10 -5.70
N ILE A 174 25.42 2.05 -5.74
CA ILE A 174 26.21 1.60 -4.58
C ILE A 174 27.19 2.70 -4.15
N ASP A 175 27.85 3.37 -5.10
CA ASP A 175 28.81 4.44 -4.82
C ASP A 175 28.12 5.69 -4.25
N LEU A 176 26.92 6.03 -4.74
CA LEU A 176 26.08 7.10 -4.18
C LEU A 176 25.66 6.80 -2.75
N ALA A 177 25.21 5.56 -2.48
CA ALA A 177 24.85 5.11 -1.14
C ALA A 177 26.04 5.21 -0.16
N ALA A 178 27.23 4.81 -0.61
CA ALA A 178 28.47 4.89 0.16
C ALA A 178 28.91 6.34 0.43
N SER A 179 28.52 7.28 -0.42
CA SER A 179 28.84 8.72 -0.32
C SER A 179 27.88 9.50 0.59
N GLY A 180 26.87 8.85 1.17
CA GLY A 180 25.87 9.50 2.03
C GLY A 180 24.84 10.36 1.29
N ILE A 181 24.85 10.31 -0.05
CA ILE A 181 23.76 10.83 -0.88
C ILE A 181 22.67 9.75 -0.85
N GLY A 182 21.46 10.12 -0.41
CA GLY A 182 20.36 9.17 -0.20
C GLY A 182 20.18 8.28 -1.44
N PRO A 183 20.42 6.96 -1.34
CA PRO A 183 20.25 6.08 -2.49
C PRO A 183 18.79 6.10 -2.92
N TYR A 184 18.54 5.82 -4.19
CA TYR A 184 17.19 5.52 -4.65
C TYR A 184 16.53 4.54 -3.68
N PRO A 185 15.27 4.79 -3.25
CA PRO A 185 14.55 3.84 -2.42
C PRO A 185 14.58 2.45 -3.05
N VAL A 186 14.87 1.41 -2.27
CA VAL A 186 14.86 0.03 -2.77
C VAL A 186 13.57 -0.65 -2.32
N LYS A 187 12.79 -1.12 -3.29
CA LYS A 187 11.58 -1.94 -3.12
C LYS A 187 11.92 -3.37 -3.54
N ASP A 188 12.05 -4.29 -2.59
CA ASP A 188 12.39 -5.69 -2.88
C ASP A 188 11.14 -6.58 -2.81
N CYS A 189 10.67 -7.03 -3.97
CA CYS A 189 9.51 -7.92 -4.13
C CYS A 189 9.84 -9.41 -3.91
N GLY A 190 11.10 -9.78 -3.63
CA GLY A 190 11.49 -11.18 -3.48
C GLY A 190 11.06 -12.03 -4.68
N THR A 191 10.39 -13.15 -4.44
CA THR A 191 9.88 -14.06 -5.49
C THR A 191 8.54 -13.63 -6.10
N ASN A 192 7.99 -12.47 -5.73
CA ASN A 192 6.67 -12.03 -6.17
C ASN A 192 6.71 -11.27 -7.51
N ASP A 193 6.78 -12.01 -8.61
CA ASP A 193 6.83 -11.43 -9.95
C ASP A 193 5.56 -10.65 -10.34
N ARG A 194 4.41 -10.93 -9.73
CA ARG A 194 3.17 -10.16 -9.94
C ARG A 194 3.23 -8.80 -9.23
N ALA A 195 3.81 -8.75 -8.03
CA ALA A 195 4.12 -7.50 -7.34
C ALA A 195 4.95 -6.58 -8.22
N PHE A 196 6.00 -7.19 -8.78
CA PHE A 196 6.93 -6.54 -9.64
C PHE A 196 6.19 -5.94 -10.84
N ASP A 197 5.31 -6.73 -11.48
CA ASP A 197 4.52 -6.27 -12.62
C ASP A 197 3.51 -5.17 -12.26
N LEU A 198 2.84 -5.25 -11.10
CA LEU A 198 1.90 -4.22 -10.65
C LEU A 198 2.61 -2.89 -10.37
N ILE A 199 3.72 -2.92 -9.62
CA ILE A 199 4.50 -1.72 -9.29
C ILE A 199 5.09 -1.13 -10.57
N LYS A 200 5.68 -1.96 -11.44
CA LYS A 200 6.22 -1.50 -12.72
C LYS A 200 5.14 -0.87 -13.59
N THR A 201 3.96 -1.50 -13.71
CA THR A 201 2.88 -1.01 -14.56
C THR A 201 2.31 0.31 -14.04
N ALA A 202 2.08 0.42 -12.73
CA ALA A 202 1.57 1.65 -12.12
C ALA A 202 2.45 2.89 -12.40
N HIS A 203 3.77 2.69 -12.56
CA HIS A 203 4.74 3.78 -12.75
C HIS A 203 5.11 4.07 -14.20
N THR A 204 4.66 3.24 -15.15
CA THR A 204 5.02 3.36 -16.57
C THR A 204 3.84 3.61 -17.49
N GLN A 205 2.63 3.74 -16.93
CA GLN A 205 1.46 4.16 -17.68
C GLN A 205 1.53 5.68 -17.92
N PRO A 206 1.45 6.15 -19.18
CA PRO A 206 1.31 7.58 -19.44
C PRO A 206 -0.03 8.05 -18.85
N SER A 207 0.01 9.15 -18.10
CA SER A 207 -1.17 9.86 -17.60
C SER A 207 -2.04 10.41 -18.72
#